data_AF-A0A973BLI8-F1
#
_entry.id   AF-A0A973BLI8-F1
#
_cell.length_a   1.000
_cell.length_b   1.000
_cell.length_c   1.000
_cell.angle_alpha   90.00
_cell.angle_beta   90.00
_cell.angle_gamma   90.00
#
_symmetry.space_group_name_H-M   'P 1'
#
loop_
_entity.id
_entity.type
_entity.pdbx_description
1 polymer ?
#
loop_
_entity_poly.entity_id
_entity_poly.type
_entity_poly.pdbx_seq_one_letter_code
_entity_poly.pdbx_strand_id
1 'polypeptide(L)'
;MNLLEKSSFVWLEGLSVDRNQFVSFEKRFEIGSVLPCRLHLFADTRYRLWVNEKFVGFGPGRFVTQHPEYDSHDLDNYLNAGSNLVRVEVNYFGASSYQSMPDGLPGFIAAGGCPNCGISFATPGDWEARVHTAWRSDAPLFSFAQNPLEICDTRILSNELESDGRLRKLR
;
A
#
# COMPACT_ATOMS: atom_id res chain seq x y z
N MET A 1 21.46 -6.97 -10.31
CA MET A 1 20.71 -5.71 -10.20
C MET A 1 19.58 -5.97 -9.22
N ASN A 2 19.57 -5.28 -8.08
CA ASN A 2 18.55 -5.51 -7.06
C ASN A 2 17.24 -4.87 -7.56
N LEU A 3 16.13 -5.61 -7.52
CA LEU A 3 14.84 -5.19 -8.07
C LEU A 3 14.34 -3.86 -7.49
N LEU A 4 14.69 -3.58 -6.23
CA LEU A 4 14.32 -2.37 -5.49
C LEU A 4 15.43 -1.32 -5.45
N GLU A 5 16.54 -1.49 -6.19
CA GLU A 5 17.73 -0.61 -6.10
C GLU A 5 17.43 0.86 -6.40
N LYS A 6 16.42 1.13 -7.23
CA LYS A 6 15.96 2.48 -7.59
C LYS A 6 14.77 2.96 -6.76
N SER A 7 14.39 2.22 -5.74
CA SER A 7 13.19 2.48 -4.92
C SER A 7 13.60 2.82 -3.49
N SER A 8 12.83 3.65 -2.82
CA SER A 8 12.99 3.94 -1.39
C SER A 8 11.74 3.59 -0.61
N PHE A 9 11.92 3.27 0.67
CA PHE A 9 10.80 3.21 1.60
C PHE A 9 10.17 4.59 1.72
N VAL A 10 8.84 4.62 1.63
CA VAL A 10 8.02 5.82 1.76
C VAL A 10 6.97 5.64 2.84
N TRP A 11 6.72 6.74 3.53
CA TRP A 11 5.54 6.96 4.36
C TRP A 11 5.17 8.45 4.22
N LEU A 12 4.27 8.95 5.07
CA LEU A 12 3.89 10.36 5.06
C LEU A 12 4.74 11.19 6.02
N GLU A 13 5.41 12.21 5.48
CA GLU A 13 6.11 13.21 6.28
C GLU A 13 5.11 13.96 7.19
N GLY A 14 5.45 14.11 8.47
CA GLY A 14 4.64 14.83 9.46
C GLY A 14 3.40 14.08 9.96
N LEU A 15 3.13 12.88 9.45
CA LEU A 15 2.12 12.00 10.05
C LEU A 15 2.72 11.37 11.32
N SER A 16 2.09 11.60 12.46
CA SER A 16 2.46 10.90 13.69
C SER A 16 2.25 9.40 13.49
N VAL A 17 3.30 8.63 13.74
CA VAL A 17 3.24 7.17 13.75
C VAL A 17 2.41 6.74 14.96
N ASP A 18 1.34 6.00 14.70
CA ASP A 18 0.42 5.48 15.71
C ASP A 18 0.01 4.04 15.34
N ARG A 19 -0.67 3.36 16.26
CA ARG A 19 -1.18 2.00 16.03
C ARG A 19 -2.38 1.98 15.08
N ASN A 20 -2.55 0.85 14.40
CA ASN A 20 -3.67 0.53 13.52
C ASN A 20 -3.97 1.64 12.50
N GLN A 21 -2.91 2.11 11.84
CA GLN A 21 -2.95 3.24 10.92
C GLN A 21 -3.09 2.75 9.48
N PHE A 22 -4.03 3.33 8.75
CA PHE A 22 -4.30 2.99 7.35
C PHE A 22 -3.89 4.13 6.42
N VAL A 23 -3.04 3.82 5.45
CA VAL A 23 -2.61 4.74 4.39
C VAL A 23 -2.67 4.04 3.05
N SER A 24 -3.36 4.63 2.09
CA SER A 24 -3.31 4.17 0.69
C SER A 24 -2.24 4.91 -0.08
N PHE A 25 -1.41 4.17 -0.80
CA PHE A 25 -0.50 4.69 -1.82
C PHE A 25 -1.14 4.43 -3.18
N GLU A 26 -1.36 5.50 -3.93
CA GLU A 26 -2.10 5.52 -5.18
C GLU A 26 -1.17 5.94 -6.31
N LYS A 27 -1.19 5.18 -7.41
CA LYS A 27 -0.54 5.55 -8.66
C LYS A 27 -1.57 5.55 -9.78
N ARG A 28 -1.75 6.74 -10.37
CA ARG A 28 -2.59 6.95 -11.56
C ARG A 28 -1.70 7.05 -12.79
N PHE A 29 -2.10 6.41 -13.88
CA PHE A 29 -1.35 6.45 -15.14
C PHE A 29 -2.25 6.07 -16.32
N GLU A 30 -1.79 6.38 -17.53
CA GLU A 30 -2.47 6.04 -18.78
C GLU A 30 -1.62 5.13 -19.65
N ILE A 31 -2.25 4.15 -20.31
CA ILE A 31 -1.58 3.27 -21.27
C ILE A 31 -2.41 3.17 -22.56
N GLY A 32 -1.76 3.14 -23.72
CA GLY A 32 -2.46 3.01 -25.01
C GLY A 32 -3.04 1.61 -25.25
N SER A 33 -2.42 0.58 -24.69
CA SER A 33 -2.87 -0.80 -24.72
C SER A 33 -2.37 -1.55 -23.49
N VAL A 34 -3.06 -2.64 -23.14
CA VAL A 34 -2.64 -3.51 -22.05
C VAL A 34 -1.46 -4.36 -22.52
N LEU A 35 -0.35 -4.27 -21.78
CA LEU A 35 0.86 -5.06 -21.97
C LEU A 35 1.28 -5.67 -20.62
N PRO A 36 2.15 -6.69 -20.61
CA PRO A 36 2.67 -7.27 -19.38
C PRO A 36 3.21 -6.19 -18.44
N CYS A 37 2.61 -6.11 -17.26
CA CYS A 37 2.92 -5.10 -16.26
C CYS A 37 3.02 -5.79 -14.91
N ARG A 38 4.11 -5.57 -14.20
CA ARG A 38 4.38 -6.28 -12.94
C ARG A 38 4.67 -5.30 -11.82
N LEU A 39 4.03 -5.49 -10.69
CA LEU A 39 4.26 -4.73 -9.47
C LEU A 39 4.97 -5.61 -8.45
N HIS A 40 6.10 -5.13 -7.96
CA HIS A 40 6.80 -5.69 -6.82
C HIS A 40 6.59 -4.76 -5.65
N LEU A 41 6.15 -5.28 -4.50
CA LEU A 41 5.93 -4.43 -3.34
C LEU A 41 6.18 -5.13 -2.01
N PHE A 42 6.51 -4.32 -1.02
CA PHE A 42 6.50 -4.67 0.38
C PHE A 42 5.90 -3.52 1.19
N ALA A 43 5.22 -3.87 2.28
CA ALA A 43 4.74 -2.89 3.24
C ALA A 43 4.82 -3.43 4.67
N ASP A 44 5.20 -2.57 5.60
CA ASP A 44 5.04 -2.82 7.03
C ASP A 44 3.74 -2.13 7.51
N THR A 45 2.71 -2.86 7.97
CA THR A 45 2.75 -4.27 8.37
C THR A 45 2.01 -5.20 7.42
N ARG A 46 0.89 -4.75 6.85
CA ARG A 46 0.09 -5.47 5.85
C ARG A 46 -0.40 -4.51 4.78
N TYR A 47 -0.71 -5.02 3.59
CA TYR A 47 -1.33 -4.28 2.51
C TYR A 47 -2.48 -5.04 1.87
N ARG A 48 -3.41 -4.29 1.29
CA ARG A 48 -4.38 -4.75 0.28
C ARG A 48 -4.07 -4.06 -1.04
N LEU A 49 -3.91 -4.84 -2.11
CA LEU A 49 -3.66 -4.33 -3.46
C LEU A 49 -4.97 -4.29 -4.25
N TRP A 50 -5.25 -3.12 -4.82
CA TRP A 50 -6.40 -2.86 -5.67
C TRP A 50 -5.92 -2.28 -7.00
N VAL A 51 -6.53 -2.71 -8.10
CA VAL A 51 -6.31 -2.13 -9.42
C VAL A 51 -7.66 -1.86 -10.05
N ASN A 52 -7.92 -0.60 -10.40
CA ASN A 52 -9.21 -0.15 -10.93
C ASN A 52 -10.39 -0.61 -10.06
N GLU A 53 -10.26 -0.42 -8.74
CA GLU A 53 -11.22 -0.86 -7.71
C GLU A 53 -11.47 -2.38 -7.65
N LYS A 54 -10.69 -3.20 -8.37
CA LYS A 54 -10.72 -4.66 -8.24
C LYS A 54 -9.64 -5.11 -7.27
N PHE A 55 -10.02 -5.96 -6.32
CA PHE A 55 -9.08 -6.59 -5.40
C PHE A 55 -8.14 -7.54 -6.16
N VAL A 56 -6.83 -7.41 -5.93
CA VAL A 56 -5.80 -8.26 -6.53
C VAL A 56 -5.21 -9.22 -5.51
N GLY A 57 -4.91 -8.73 -4.30
CA GLY A 57 -4.24 -9.56 -3.29
C GLY A 57 -4.00 -8.87 -1.97
N PHE A 58 -3.55 -9.66 -1.00
CA PHE A 58 -3.19 -9.24 0.35
C PHE A 58 -1.76 -9.71 0.66
N GLY A 59 -1.01 -8.90 1.39
CA GLY A 59 0.34 -9.24 1.80
C GLY A 59 0.92 -8.24 2.81
N PRO A 60 2.25 -8.20 2.97
CA PRO A 60 3.10 -9.35 2.71
C PRO A 60 2.72 -10.51 3.62
N GLY A 61 3.30 -11.68 3.36
CA GLY A 61 3.34 -12.76 4.34
C GLY A 61 3.95 -12.28 5.66
N ARG A 62 3.80 -13.07 6.73
CA ARG A 62 4.46 -12.75 8.00
C ARG A 62 5.97 -12.72 7.80
N PHE A 63 6.63 -11.70 8.35
CA PHE A 63 8.06 -11.49 8.21
C PHE A 63 8.71 -11.15 9.56
N VAL A 64 10.04 -11.23 9.59
CA VAL A 64 10.90 -10.62 10.61
C VAL A 64 11.61 -9.42 9.97
N THR A 65 11.82 -8.34 10.72
CA THR A 65 12.37 -7.07 10.20
C THR A 65 13.76 -7.21 9.58
N GLN A 66 14.52 -8.24 9.96
CA GLN A 66 15.84 -8.54 9.42
C GLN A 66 15.79 -9.20 8.03
N HIS A 67 14.67 -9.82 7.67
CA HIS A 67 14.49 -10.58 6.43
C HIS A 67 13.09 -10.35 5.83
N PRO A 68 12.75 -9.10 5.44
CA PRO A 68 11.51 -8.85 4.73
C PRO A 68 11.58 -9.44 3.32
N GLU A 69 10.46 -9.99 2.85
CA GLU A 69 10.27 -10.43 1.47
C GLU A 69 9.22 -9.53 0.80
N TYR A 70 9.37 -9.28 -0.50
CA TYR A 70 8.38 -8.57 -1.29
C TYR A 70 7.53 -9.55 -2.09
N ASP A 71 6.30 -9.15 -2.37
CA ASP A 71 5.42 -9.90 -3.26
C ASP A 71 5.53 -9.38 -4.70
N SER A 72 5.20 -10.24 -5.67
CA SER A 72 5.18 -9.89 -7.09
C SER A 72 3.82 -10.21 -7.70
N HIS A 73 3.16 -9.20 -8.26
CA HIS A 73 1.83 -9.31 -8.86
C HIS A 73 1.88 -8.92 -10.35
N ASP A 74 1.38 -9.81 -11.20
CA ASP A 74 1.15 -9.51 -12.61
C ASP A 74 -0.20 -8.78 -12.73
N LEU A 75 -0.18 -7.56 -13.29
CA LEU A 75 -1.30 -6.63 -13.27
C LEU A 75 -2.05 -6.57 -14.59
N ASP A 76 -1.55 -7.18 -15.66
CA ASP A 76 -2.11 -7.11 -17.02
C ASP A 76 -3.61 -7.43 -17.07
N ASN A 77 -4.08 -8.43 -16.31
CA ASN A 77 -5.50 -8.81 -16.28
C ASN A 77 -6.41 -7.82 -15.54
N TYR A 78 -5.86 -6.81 -14.89
CA TYR A 78 -6.60 -5.80 -14.13
C TYR A 78 -6.56 -4.41 -14.78
N LEU A 79 -5.68 -4.21 -15.75
CA LEU A 79 -5.48 -2.93 -16.44
C LEU A 79 -6.44 -2.76 -17.63
N ASN A 80 -6.73 -1.51 -17.94
CA ASN A 80 -7.51 -1.09 -19.10
C ASN A 80 -6.63 -0.27 -20.06
N ALA A 81 -6.97 -0.24 -21.35
CA ALA A 81 -6.49 0.83 -22.21
C ALA A 81 -7.10 2.17 -21.73
N GLY A 82 -6.31 3.24 -21.70
CA GLY A 82 -6.66 4.51 -21.08
C GLY A 82 -6.21 4.59 -19.61
N SER A 83 -7.02 5.22 -18.77
CA SER A 83 -6.68 5.54 -17.38
C SER A 83 -6.77 4.32 -16.45
N ASN A 84 -5.77 4.21 -15.57
CA ASN A 84 -5.67 3.16 -14.56
C ASN A 84 -5.32 3.75 -13.20
N LEU A 85 -5.80 3.09 -12.14
CA LEU A 85 -5.44 3.34 -10.75
C LEU A 85 -4.91 2.06 -10.12
N VAL A 86 -3.70 2.11 -9.59
CA VAL A 86 -3.16 1.11 -8.66
C VAL A 86 -3.21 1.71 -7.26
N ARG A 87 -3.89 1.06 -6.32
CA ARG A 87 -3.95 1.47 -4.91
C ARG A 87 -3.41 0.36 -4.01
N VAL A 88 -2.40 0.69 -3.22
CA VAL A 88 -1.83 -0.16 -2.17
C VAL A 88 -2.25 0.41 -0.83
N GLU A 89 -3.24 -0.21 -0.20
CA GLU A 89 -3.74 0.21 1.11
C GLU A 89 -2.96 -0.50 2.20
N VAL A 90 -2.09 0.22 2.90
CA VAL A 90 -1.21 -0.28 3.94
C VAL A 90 -1.88 -0.10 5.31
N ASN A 91 -1.97 -1.18 6.07
CA ASN A 91 -2.26 -1.18 7.49
C ASN A 91 -0.95 -1.36 8.27
N TYR A 92 -0.50 -0.31 8.94
CA TYR A 92 0.55 -0.39 9.94
C TYR A 92 -0.07 -0.68 11.30
N PHE A 93 0.22 -1.86 11.86
CA PHE A 93 -0.40 -2.26 13.13
C PHE A 93 0.11 -1.44 14.31
N GLY A 94 1.41 -1.10 14.36
CA GLY A 94 2.02 -0.30 15.43
C GLY A 94 1.72 -0.80 16.85
N ALA A 95 1.45 -2.10 17.01
CA ALA A 95 0.97 -2.69 18.25
C ALA A 95 1.71 -4.00 18.54
N SER A 96 1.91 -4.28 19.83
CA SER A 96 2.48 -5.55 20.27
C SER A 96 1.50 -6.69 19.96
N SER A 97 1.95 -7.63 19.15
CA SER A 97 1.24 -8.86 18.85
C SER A 97 2.23 -9.99 18.64
N TYR A 98 1.70 -11.21 18.48
CA TYR A 98 2.51 -12.37 18.13
C TYR A 98 2.52 -12.57 16.60
N GLN A 99 2.15 -11.57 15.80
CA GLN A 99 2.03 -11.63 14.35
C GLN A 99 2.91 -10.61 13.60
N SER A 100 3.48 -9.64 14.31
CA SER A 100 4.39 -8.61 13.79
C SER A 100 5.53 -8.37 14.77
N MET A 101 6.63 -7.82 14.27
CA MET A 101 7.79 -7.49 15.09
C MET A 101 7.63 -6.10 15.74
N PRO A 102 8.09 -5.91 16.99
CA PRO A 102 7.91 -4.64 17.71
C PRO A 102 8.86 -3.53 17.24
N ASP A 103 9.91 -3.86 16.49
CA ASP A 103 10.89 -2.93 15.93
C ASP A 103 10.55 -2.47 14.50
N GLY A 104 9.40 -2.87 13.96
CA GLY A 104 8.92 -2.45 12.65
C GLY A 104 8.47 -0.98 12.61
N LEU A 105 8.82 -0.29 11.54
CA LEU A 105 8.41 1.09 11.26
C LEU A 105 7.46 1.10 10.07
N PRO A 106 6.47 2.00 10.02
CA PRO A 106 5.57 2.06 8.88
C PRO A 106 6.36 2.37 7.62
N GLY A 107 6.07 1.65 6.55
CA GLY A 107 6.77 1.84 5.29
C GLY A 107 6.13 1.08 4.16
N PHE A 108 6.22 1.67 2.98
CA PHE A 108 5.86 1.08 1.71
C PHE A 108 7.03 1.21 0.75
N ILE A 109 7.31 0.17 -0.03
CA ILE A 109 8.27 0.24 -1.13
C ILE A 109 7.71 -0.55 -2.30
N ALA A 110 7.85 0.00 -3.50
CA ALA A 110 7.43 -0.68 -4.71
C ALA A 110 8.41 -0.45 -5.85
N ALA A 111 8.43 -1.40 -6.79
CA ALA A 111 9.16 -1.34 -8.05
C ALA A 111 8.44 -2.15 -9.14
N GLY A 112 9.07 -2.27 -10.30
CA GLY A 112 8.48 -2.87 -11.49
C GLY A 112 7.81 -1.84 -12.38
N GLY A 113 6.86 -2.28 -13.19
CA GLY A 113 6.16 -1.45 -14.16
C GLY A 113 5.86 -2.17 -15.47
N CYS A 114 5.60 -1.39 -16.51
CA CYS A 114 5.52 -1.84 -17.90
C CYS A 114 6.56 -1.04 -18.71
N PRO A 115 7.78 -1.56 -18.94
CA PRO A 115 8.80 -0.86 -19.71
C PRO A 115 8.35 -0.48 -21.13
N ASN A 116 7.57 -1.34 -21.77
CA ASN A 116 7.02 -1.10 -23.11
C ASN A 116 5.92 -0.03 -23.14
N CYS A 117 5.36 0.32 -21.98
CA CYS A 117 4.38 1.38 -21.80
C CYS A 117 4.99 2.65 -21.18
N GLY A 118 6.28 2.64 -20.83
CA GLY A 118 6.93 3.73 -20.09
C GLY A 118 6.48 3.88 -18.63
N ILE A 119 5.81 2.88 -18.05
CA ILE A 119 5.30 2.95 -16.67
C ILE A 119 6.32 2.35 -15.70
N SER A 120 6.61 3.08 -14.61
CA SER A 120 7.45 2.65 -13.49
C SER A 120 6.70 2.72 -12.16
N PHE A 121 6.80 1.67 -11.35
CA PHE A 121 6.23 1.62 -10.00
C PHE A 121 7.24 1.95 -8.89
N ALA A 122 8.47 2.35 -9.24
CA ALA A 122 9.49 2.72 -8.25
C ALA A 122 9.01 3.84 -7.31
N THR A 123 9.11 3.63 -5.99
CA THR A 123 8.86 4.67 -4.96
C THR A 123 10.10 5.56 -4.76
N PRO A 124 9.96 6.88 -4.46
CA PRO A 124 8.70 7.59 -4.22
C PRO A 124 7.93 7.87 -5.51
N GLY A 125 8.65 8.07 -6.63
CA GLY A 125 8.07 8.27 -7.96
C GLY A 125 6.89 9.24 -7.97
N ASP A 126 5.90 8.95 -8.82
CA ASP A 126 4.64 9.69 -8.88
C ASP A 126 3.54 9.02 -8.03
N TRP A 127 3.91 8.42 -6.91
CA TRP A 127 2.92 7.89 -5.97
C TRP A 127 2.36 9.02 -5.10
N GLU A 128 1.08 8.96 -4.84
CA GLU A 128 0.38 9.86 -3.92
C GLU A 128 -0.15 9.05 -2.74
N ALA A 129 -0.21 9.64 -1.55
CA ALA A 129 -0.69 8.97 -0.35
C ALA A 129 -1.97 9.60 0.19
N ARG A 130 -2.87 8.74 0.66
CA ARG A 130 -4.15 9.06 1.30
C ARG A 130 -4.17 8.50 2.71
N VAL A 131 -4.32 9.36 3.70
CA VAL A 131 -4.54 8.93 5.09
C VAL A 131 -6.01 8.62 5.29
N HIS A 132 -6.30 7.44 5.82
CA HIS A 132 -7.66 7.03 6.13
C HIS A 132 -8.02 7.30 7.59
N THR A 133 -9.19 7.89 7.78
CA THR A 133 -9.82 8.13 9.09
C THR A 133 -11.05 7.25 9.30
N ALA A 134 -11.45 6.49 8.27
CA ALA A 134 -12.56 5.55 8.34
C ALA A 134 -12.32 4.38 9.31
N TRP A 135 -11.05 3.93 9.44
CA TRP A 135 -10.66 2.94 10.43
C TRP A 135 -10.30 3.58 11.76
N ARG A 136 -10.78 2.98 12.84
CA ARG A 136 -10.45 3.40 14.19
C ARG A 136 -9.05 2.95 14.60
N SER A 137 -8.14 3.90 14.83
CA SER A 137 -6.81 3.61 15.38
C SER A 137 -6.89 3.02 16.80
N ASP A 138 -7.90 3.41 17.57
CA ASP A 138 -8.16 2.96 18.94
C ASP A 138 -8.92 1.62 19.03
N ALA A 139 -9.12 0.92 17.90
CA ALA A 139 -9.76 -0.40 17.91
C ALA A 139 -9.01 -1.36 18.85
N PRO A 140 -9.72 -2.16 19.67
CA PRO A 140 -9.08 -3.07 20.62
C PRO A 140 -8.29 -4.16 19.88
N LEU A 141 -7.31 -4.75 20.56
CA LEU A 141 -6.69 -5.98 20.07
C LEU A 141 -7.75 -7.08 19.99
N PHE A 142 -7.69 -7.92 18.95
CA PHE A 142 -8.56 -9.09 18.88
C PHE A 142 -8.34 -10.01 20.08
N SER A 143 -7.07 -10.21 20.46
CA SER A 143 -6.64 -10.96 21.64
C SER A 143 -5.24 -10.52 22.06
N PHE A 144 -4.71 -11.08 23.16
CA PHE A 144 -3.32 -10.82 23.58
C PHE A 144 -2.27 -11.23 22.52
N ALA A 145 -2.62 -12.11 21.58
CA ALA A 145 -1.71 -12.64 20.57
C ALA A 145 -1.91 -12.01 19.18
N GLN A 146 -2.99 -11.28 18.95
CA GLN A 146 -3.41 -10.83 17.61
C GLN A 146 -3.51 -9.31 17.51
N ASN A 147 -3.48 -8.83 16.28
CA ASN A 147 -3.49 -7.41 15.94
C ASN A 147 -4.83 -6.72 16.32
N PRO A 148 -4.86 -5.37 16.27
CA PRO A 148 -6.09 -4.60 16.39
C PRO A 148 -7.18 -5.07 15.42
N LEU A 149 -8.45 -4.99 15.85
CA LEU A 149 -9.59 -5.21 14.98
C LEU A 149 -9.69 -4.12 13.90
N GLU A 150 -10.22 -4.48 12.74
CA GLU A 150 -10.66 -3.50 11.75
C GLU A 150 -12.08 -3.05 12.08
N ILE A 151 -12.23 -1.85 12.65
CA ILE A 151 -13.52 -1.19 12.82
C ILE A 151 -13.56 -0.02 11.84
N CYS A 152 -14.26 -0.21 10.72
CA CYS A 152 -14.33 0.73 9.61
C CYS A 152 -15.73 1.36 9.47
N ASP A 153 -15.80 2.69 9.43
CA ASP A 153 -16.99 3.40 8.98
C ASP A 153 -17.00 3.53 7.45
N THR A 154 -17.79 2.71 6.78
CA THR A 154 -17.83 2.65 5.31
C THR A 154 -18.34 3.94 4.67
N ARG A 155 -19.10 4.78 5.39
CA ARG A 155 -19.59 6.07 4.87
C ARG A 155 -18.44 7.07 4.75
N ILE A 156 -17.53 7.06 5.73
CA ILE A 156 -16.32 7.87 5.70
C ILE A 156 -15.38 7.33 4.61
N LEU A 157 -15.22 6.01 4.53
CA LEU A 157 -14.34 5.39 3.54
C LEU A 157 -14.77 5.72 2.10
N SER A 158 -16.06 5.60 1.78
CA SER A 158 -16.56 5.94 0.44
C SER A 158 -16.24 7.40 0.07
N ASN A 159 -16.50 8.34 0.98
CA ASN A 159 -16.17 9.76 0.77
C ASN A 159 -14.66 10.01 0.63
N GLU A 160 -13.84 9.26 1.36
CA GLU A 160 -12.38 9.34 1.27
C GLU A 160 -11.85 8.87 -0.08
N LEU A 161 -12.42 7.81 -0.66
CA LEU A 161 -12.00 7.24 -1.93
C LEU A 161 -12.48 8.05 -3.14
N GLU A 162 -13.62 8.72 -3.04
CA GLU A 162 -14.17 9.58 -4.10
C GLU A 162 -13.49 10.96 -4.18
N SER A 163 -12.89 11.44 -3.08
CA SER A 163 -12.32 12.79 -2.98
C SER A 163 -10.81 12.80 -3.20
N ASP A 164 -10.33 13.35 -4.32
CA ASP A 164 -8.89 13.55 -4.55
C ASP A 164 -8.25 14.59 -3.61
N GLY A 165 -9.05 15.40 -2.89
CA GLY A 165 -8.57 16.45 -2.00
C GLY A 165 -7.79 15.99 -0.76
N ARG A 166 -7.67 14.67 -0.54
CA ARG A 166 -6.89 14.06 0.54
C ARG A 166 -5.56 13.46 0.10
N LEU A 167 -5.27 13.49 -1.21
CA LEU A 167 -4.01 13.01 -1.76
C LEU A 167 -2.85 13.95 -1.41
N ARG A 168 -1.74 13.35 -0.97
CA ARG A 168 -0.52 14.05 -0.59
C ARG A 168 0.63 13.47 -1.39
N LYS A 169 1.46 14.33 -2.00
CA LYS A 169 2.68 13.87 -2.66
C LYS A 169 3.66 13.31 -1.65
N LEU A 170 4.29 12.20 -2.01
CA LEU A 170 5.45 11.68 -1.30
C LEU A 170 6.66 12.57 -1.59
N ARG A 171 7.54 12.72 -0.61
CA ARG A 171 8.83 13.40 -0.77
C ARG A 171 9.96 12.38 -0.70
#